data_AF-A0A514BTZ3-F1
#
_entry.id   AF-A0A514BTZ3-F1
#
_cell.length_a   1.000
_cell.length_b   1.000
_cell.length_c   1.000
_cell.angle_alpha   90.00
_cell.angle_beta   90.00
_cell.angle_gamma   90.00
#
_symmetry.space_group_name_H-M   'P 1'
#
loop_
_entity.id
_entity.type
_entity.pdbx_description
1 polymer ?
#
loop_
_entity_poly.entity_id
_entity_poly.type
_entity_poly.pdbx_seq_one_letter_code
_entity_poly.pdbx_strand_id
1 'polypeptide(L)'
;MTSRFQPPPIIKACERLLVDIEQAVGNFHRKYRYHIGLELRRQAMTIYTTANRAWRDTPHQRRWVEALVWEVDALKQHMQVAKLLRAFTSFRQFEHLARQAEGLGAQVGGWRKSFTHPHAQNAQARPGVVQRGQKLSTRAASMGANR
;
A
#
# COMPACT_ATOMS: atom_id res chain seq x y z
N MET A 1 -11.00 -11.40 17.10
CA MET A 1 -12.13 -11.42 16.15
C MET A 1 -12.02 -10.20 15.25
N THR A 2 -11.36 -10.33 14.10
CA THR A 2 -11.24 -9.25 13.11
C THR A 2 -12.61 -9.03 12.48
N SER A 3 -13.24 -7.89 12.79
CA SER A 3 -14.52 -7.51 12.21
C SER A 3 -14.46 -7.65 10.68
N ARG A 4 -15.43 -8.37 10.10
CA ARG A 4 -15.69 -8.52 8.66
C ARG A 4 -15.74 -7.17 7.89
N PHE A 5 -15.80 -6.05 8.62
CA PHE A 5 -15.89 -4.71 8.08
C PHE A 5 -14.62 -3.86 8.23
N GLN A 6 -13.48 -4.40 8.68
CA GLN A 6 -12.26 -3.59 8.79
C GLN A 6 -11.64 -3.38 7.40
N PRO A 7 -11.65 -2.15 6.84
CA PRO A 7 -11.01 -1.91 5.56
C PRO A 7 -9.50 -2.12 5.68
N PRO A 8 -8.83 -2.58 4.60
CA PRO A 8 -7.39 -2.74 4.56
C PRO A 8 -6.70 -1.40 4.86
N PRO A 9 -5.46 -1.42 5.41
CA PRO A 9 -4.74 -0.22 5.82
C PRO A 9 -4.67 0.87 4.75
N ILE A 10 -4.53 0.49 3.48
CA ILE A 10 -4.45 1.45 2.37
C ILE A 10 -5.77 2.20 2.15
N ILE A 11 -6.92 1.53 2.28
CA ILE A 11 -8.22 2.19 2.14
C ILE A 11 -8.45 3.15 3.31
N LYS A 12 -8.03 2.78 4.53
CA LYS A 12 -8.07 3.70 5.69
C LYS A 12 -7.19 4.92 5.49
N ALA A 13 -6.01 4.74 4.87
CA ALA A 13 -5.11 5.85 4.55
C ALA A 13 -5.74 6.81 3.51
N CYS A 14 -6.38 6.27 2.47
CA CYS A 14 -7.12 7.07 1.49
C CYS A 14 -8.29 7.82 2.12
N GLU A 15 -9.08 7.16 2.96
CA GLU A 15 -10.23 7.76 3.66
C GLU A 15 -9.80 8.92 4.57
N ARG A 16 -8.75 8.70 5.37
CA ARG A 16 -8.18 9.74 6.22
C ARG A 16 -7.69 10.94 5.40
N LEU A 17 -6.93 10.69 4.35
CA LEU A 17 -6.41 11.75 3.47
C LEU A 17 -7.55 12.55 2.81
N LEU A 18 -8.62 11.87 2.38
CA LEU A 18 -9.81 12.51 1.82
C LEU A 18 -10.47 13.48 2.81
N VAL A 19 -10.70 13.03 4.04
CA VAL A 19 -11.31 13.86 5.09
C VAL A 19 -10.42 15.05 5.43
N ASP A 20 -9.12 14.83 5.59
CA ASP A 20 -8.18 15.89 5.96
C ASP A 20 -8.05 16.94 4.83
N ILE A 21 -8.15 16.53 3.57
CA ILE A 21 -8.23 17.45 2.42
C ILE A 21 -9.52 18.27 2.47
N GLU A 22 -10.68 17.65 2.71
CA GLU A 22 -11.96 18.36 2.78
C GLU A 22 -11.93 19.46 3.85
N GLN A 23 -11.41 19.11 5.04
CA GLN A 23 -11.24 20.05 6.15
C GLN A 23 -10.27 21.18 5.80
N ALA A 24 -9.15 20.88 5.13
CA ALA A 24 -8.20 21.91 4.69
C ALA A 24 -8.84 22.86 3.69
N VAL A 25 -9.53 22.34 2.67
CA VAL A 25 -10.15 23.17 1.63
C VAL A 25 -11.34 23.98 2.16
N GLY A 26 -12.04 23.50 3.19
CA GLY A 26 -13.06 24.29 3.91
C GLY A 26 -12.50 25.65 4.39
N ASN A 27 -11.24 25.68 4.80
CA ASN A 27 -10.57 26.87 5.31
C ASN A 27 -9.93 27.75 4.21
N PHE A 28 -9.97 27.34 2.93
CA PHE A 28 -9.41 28.14 1.85
C PHE A 28 -10.20 29.44 1.67
N HIS A 29 -9.51 30.52 1.31
CA HIS A 29 -10.17 31.75 0.88
C HIS A 29 -11.10 31.46 -0.32
N ARG A 30 -12.24 32.16 -0.39
CA ARG A 30 -13.28 31.94 -1.41
C ARG A 30 -12.72 31.86 -2.84
N LYS A 31 -11.72 32.70 -3.14
CA LYS A 31 -11.00 32.76 -4.41
C LYS A 31 -10.42 31.39 -4.85
N TYR A 32 -9.88 30.60 -3.93
CA TYR A 32 -9.20 29.35 -4.26
C TYR A 32 -10.07 28.12 -4.02
N ARG A 33 -11.10 28.24 -3.17
CA ARG A 33 -11.98 27.14 -2.77
C ARG A 33 -12.69 26.46 -3.94
N TYR A 34 -13.11 27.23 -4.95
CA TYR A 34 -13.87 26.73 -6.09
C TYR A 34 -13.02 26.39 -7.33
N HIS A 35 -11.73 26.72 -7.30
CA HIS A 35 -10.78 26.32 -8.34
C HIS A 35 -9.92 25.18 -7.81
N ILE A 36 -8.72 25.48 -7.30
CA ILE A 36 -7.78 24.46 -6.81
C ILE A 36 -8.36 23.62 -5.66
N GLY A 37 -9.23 24.20 -4.83
CA GLY A 37 -9.92 23.46 -3.78
C GLY A 37 -10.87 22.38 -4.32
N LEU A 38 -11.54 22.63 -5.44
CA LEU A 38 -12.41 21.63 -6.08
C LEU A 38 -11.60 20.50 -6.70
N GLU A 39 -10.48 20.83 -7.34
CA GLU A 39 -9.57 19.84 -7.92
C GLU A 39 -8.98 18.91 -6.85
N LEU A 40 -8.56 19.46 -5.69
CA LEU A 40 -8.10 18.65 -4.56
C LEU A 40 -9.17 17.66 -4.06
N ARG A 41 -10.42 18.12 -3.92
CA ARG A 41 -11.54 17.27 -3.47
C ARG A 41 -11.85 16.17 -4.46
N ARG A 42 -11.95 16.52 -5.74
CA ARG A 42 -12.17 15.56 -6.83
C ARG A 42 -11.08 14.51 -6.84
N GLN A 43 -9.83 14.94 -6.78
CA GLN A 43 -8.70 14.03 -6.81
C GLN A 43 -8.65 13.10 -5.59
N ALA A 44 -8.93 13.61 -4.39
CA ALA A 44 -9.02 12.79 -3.19
C ALA A 44 -10.14 11.74 -3.29
N MET A 45 -11.31 12.12 -3.83
CA MET A 45 -12.42 11.20 -4.08
C MET A 45 -12.05 10.14 -5.12
N THR A 46 -11.37 10.52 -6.20
CA THR A 46 -10.86 9.59 -7.21
C THR A 46 -9.89 8.59 -6.60
N ILE A 47 -8.94 9.02 -5.77
CA ILE A 47 -8.03 8.12 -5.05
C ILE A 47 -8.81 7.12 -4.19
N TYR A 48 -9.77 7.59 -3.39
CA TYR A 48 -10.56 6.72 -2.51
C TYR A 48 -11.36 5.68 -3.32
N THR A 49 -12.03 6.10 -4.39
CA THR A 49 -12.85 5.21 -5.23
C THR A 49 -11.98 4.24 -6.02
N THR A 50 -10.86 4.69 -6.60
CA THR A 50 -9.89 3.85 -7.31
C THR A 50 -9.24 2.82 -6.39
N ALA A 51 -8.88 3.19 -5.15
CA ALA A 51 -8.36 2.25 -4.16
C ALA A 51 -9.40 1.17 -3.78
N ASN A 52 -10.67 1.55 -3.63
CA ASN A 52 -11.76 0.60 -3.41
C ASN A 52 -11.95 -0.35 -4.60
N ARG A 53 -11.85 0.16 -5.84
CA ARG A 53 -11.91 -0.67 -7.05
C ARG A 53 -10.73 -1.64 -7.11
N ALA A 54 -9.51 -1.17 -6.86
CA ALA A 54 -8.31 -2.01 -6.80
C ALA A 54 -8.46 -3.16 -5.79
N TRP A 55 -9.08 -2.90 -4.65
CA TRP A 55 -9.28 -3.93 -3.63
C TRP A 55 -10.34 -4.96 -4.01
N ARG A 56 -11.45 -4.54 -4.65
CA ARG A 56 -12.60 -5.40 -4.94
C ARG A 56 -12.48 -6.15 -6.26
N ASP A 57 -11.87 -5.52 -7.27
CA ASP A 57 -11.74 -6.07 -8.62
C ASP A 57 -10.39 -6.78 -8.75
N THR A 58 -10.32 -8.01 -8.23
CA THR A 58 -9.11 -8.83 -8.27
C THR A 58 -8.60 -9.10 -9.70
N PRO A 59 -9.45 -9.43 -10.70
CA PRO A 59 -9.01 -9.66 -12.08
C PRO A 59 -8.29 -8.46 -12.71
N HIS A 60 -8.74 -7.24 -12.43
CA HIS A 60 -8.13 -6.01 -12.96
C HIS A 60 -7.32 -5.24 -11.93
N GLN A 61 -6.99 -5.86 -10.80
CA GLN A 61 -6.35 -5.17 -9.67
C GLN A 61 -5.07 -4.46 -10.06
N ARG A 62 -4.21 -5.09 -10.87
CA ARG A 62 -2.97 -4.47 -11.35
C ARG A 62 -3.22 -3.15 -12.07
N ARG A 63 -4.20 -3.13 -12.98
CA ARG A 63 -4.59 -1.92 -13.73
C ARG A 63 -5.07 -0.82 -12.78
N TRP A 64 -5.89 -1.17 -11.79
CA TRP A 64 -6.37 -0.20 -10.81
C TRP A 64 -5.26 0.33 -9.90
N VAL A 65 -4.29 -0.50 -9.51
CA VAL A 65 -3.14 -0.06 -8.73
C VAL A 65 -2.21 0.84 -9.55
N GLU A 66 -2.01 0.53 -10.83
CA GLU A 66 -1.28 1.41 -11.76
C GLU A 66 -1.97 2.77 -11.92
N ALA A 67 -3.30 2.78 -12.09
CA ALA A 67 -4.08 4.02 -12.09
C ALA A 67 -3.92 4.77 -10.76
N LEU A 68 -4.03 4.08 -9.62
CA LEU A 68 -3.92 4.69 -8.29
C LEU A 68 -2.58 5.40 -8.06
N VAL A 69 -1.48 4.89 -8.63
CA VAL A 69 -0.18 5.59 -8.59
C VAL A 69 -0.30 6.98 -9.22
N TRP A 70 -0.85 7.05 -10.43
CA TRP A 70 -1.06 8.32 -11.14
C TRP A 70 -2.00 9.25 -10.39
N GLU A 71 -3.08 8.71 -9.80
CA GLU A 71 -4.01 9.52 -9.02
C GLU A 71 -3.34 10.15 -7.78
N VAL A 72 -2.48 9.41 -7.08
CA VAL A 72 -1.74 9.94 -5.93
C VAL A 72 -0.75 11.03 -6.36
N ASP A 73 -0.08 10.85 -7.50
CA ASP A 73 0.86 11.85 -7.99
C ASP A 73 0.17 13.13 -8.50
N ALA A 74 -0.98 13.00 -9.16
CA ALA A 74 -1.83 14.13 -9.53
C ALA A 74 -2.30 14.93 -8.28
N LEU A 75 -2.65 14.23 -7.19
CA LEU A 75 -3.00 14.91 -5.93
C LEU A 75 -1.83 15.74 -5.40
N LYS A 76 -0.62 15.18 -5.37
CA LYS A 76 0.57 15.90 -4.90
C LYS A 76 0.83 17.15 -5.75
N GLN A 77 0.63 17.08 -7.07
CA GLN A 77 0.75 18.24 -7.96
C GLN A 77 -0.27 19.33 -7.60
N HIS A 78 -1.54 18.98 -7.41
CA HIS A 78 -2.56 19.95 -6.97
C HIS A 78 -2.23 20.56 -5.60
N MET A 79 -1.70 19.77 -4.67
CA MET A 79 -1.27 20.28 -3.37
C MET A 79 -0.11 21.27 -3.49
N GLN A 80 0.84 21.03 -4.39
CA GLN A 80 1.92 21.98 -4.66
C GLN A 80 1.39 23.28 -5.25
N VAL A 81 0.43 23.21 -6.19
CA VAL A 81 -0.23 24.41 -6.73
C VAL A 81 -0.95 25.19 -5.63
N ALA A 82 -1.73 24.51 -4.78
CA ALA A 82 -2.41 25.15 -3.65
C ALA A 82 -1.42 25.81 -2.67
N LYS A 83 -0.26 25.20 -2.44
CA LYS A 83 0.83 25.77 -1.63
C LYS A 83 1.41 27.03 -2.26
N LEU A 84 1.72 27.00 -3.56
CA LEU A 84 2.25 28.17 -4.29
C LEU A 84 1.26 29.33 -4.31
N LEU A 85 -0.03 29.04 -4.41
CA LEU A 85 -1.11 30.04 -4.29
C LEU A 85 -1.36 30.52 -2.86
N ARG A 86 -0.63 29.98 -1.86
CA ARG A 86 -0.81 30.23 -0.43
C ARG A 86 -2.27 30.00 0.02
N ALA A 87 -2.90 28.95 -0.52
CA ALA A 87 -4.29 28.64 -0.25
C ALA A 87 -4.49 27.95 1.12
N PHE A 88 -3.50 27.17 1.57
CA PHE A 88 -3.51 26.55 2.90
C PHE A 88 -3.43 27.60 4.01
N THR A 89 -4.09 27.33 5.13
CA THR A 89 -4.10 28.22 6.30
C THR A 89 -2.71 28.42 6.89
N SER A 90 -1.86 27.40 6.82
CA SER A 90 -0.46 27.47 7.26
C SER A 90 0.41 26.46 6.51
N PHE A 91 1.72 26.68 6.52
CA PHE A 91 2.68 25.69 6.00
C PHE A 91 2.56 24.34 6.72
N ARG A 92 2.27 24.33 8.02
CA ARG A 92 2.07 23.10 8.80
C ARG A 92 0.89 22.26 8.29
N GLN A 93 -0.21 22.90 7.87
CA GLN A 93 -1.35 22.19 7.28
C GLN A 93 -0.96 21.52 5.96
N PHE A 94 -0.23 22.25 5.10
CA PHE A 94 0.32 21.67 3.88
C PHE A 94 1.26 20.49 4.15
N GLU A 95 2.22 20.66 5.07
CA GLU A 95 3.20 19.63 5.42
C GLU A 95 2.54 18.37 6.00
N HIS A 96 1.49 18.52 6.82
CA HIS A 96 0.71 17.41 7.35
C HIS A 96 0.13 16.55 6.21
N LEU A 97 -0.61 17.19 5.30
CA LEU A 97 -1.19 16.52 4.15
C LEU A 97 -0.12 15.93 3.23
N ALA A 98 0.99 16.63 3.03
CA ALA A 98 2.08 16.18 2.16
C ALA A 98 2.69 14.87 2.66
N ARG A 99 2.93 14.76 3.98
CA ARG A 99 3.40 13.52 4.60
C ARG A 99 2.40 12.37 4.47
N GLN A 100 1.10 12.66 4.58
CA GLN A 100 0.07 11.65 4.37
C GLN A 100 0.02 11.16 2.92
N ALA A 101 0.10 12.08 1.95
CA ALA A 101 0.15 11.75 0.52
C ALA A 101 1.42 10.98 0.15
N GLU A 102 2.56 11.30 0.76
CA GLU A 102 3.82 10.55 0.62
C GLU A 102 3.71 9.14 1.19
N GLY A 103 3.20 9.01 2.43
CA GLY A 103 2.97 7.72 3.07
C GLY A 103 1.98 6.84 2.29
N LEU A 104 0.94 7.44 1.71
CA LEU A 104 0.04 6.74 0.79
C LEU A 104 0.76 6.32 -0.49
N GLY A 105 1.55 7.21 -1.10
CA GLY A 105 2.35 6.90 -2.28
C GLY A 105 3.33 5.74 -2.05
N ALA A 106 3.95 5.66 -0.87
CA ALA A 106 4.80 4.53 -0.49
C ALA A 106 4.02 3.20 -0.40
N GLN A 107 2.82 3.22 0.18
CA GLN A 107 1.94 2.05 0.25
C GLN A 107 1.49 1.59 -1.14
N VAL A 108 1.03 2.52 -1.99
CA VAL A 108 0.60 2.22 -3.37
C VAL A 108 1.78 1.70 -4.20
N GLY A 109 2.97 2.32 -4.06
CA GLY A 109 4.18 1.87 -4.74
C GLY A 109 4.63 0.48 -4.30
N GLY A 110 4.54 0.17 -3.00
CA GLY A 110 4.76 -1.17 -2.48
C GLY A 110 3.78 -2.20 -3.06
N TRP A 111 2.50 -1.85 -3.12
CA TRP A 111 1.48 -2.70 -3.74
C TRP A 111 1.71 -2.89 -5.25
N ARG A 112 2.14 -1.85 -5.97
CA ARG A 112 2.51 -1.98 -7.38
C ARG A 112 3.69 -2.96 -7.56
N LYS A 113 4.71 -2.86 -6.71
CA LYS A 113 5.90 -3.73 -6.76
C LYS A 113 5.59 -5.20 -6.51
N SER A 114 4.56 -5.52 -5.71
CA SER A 114 4.17 -6.91 -5.45
C SER A 114 3.64 -7.65 -6.70
N PHE A 115 3.24 -6.93 -7.75
CA PHE A 115 2.88 -7.54 -9.04
C PHE A 115 4.09 -7.83 -9.95
N THR A 116 5.22 -7.13 -9.75
CA THR A 116 6.45 -7.33 -10.55
C THR A 116 7.34 -8.41 -9.95
N HIS A 117 7.42 -8.46 -8.62
CA HIS A 117 8.19 -9.47 -7.90
C HIS A 117 7.22 -10.23 -6.99
N PRO A 118 6.42 -11.19 -7.50
CA PRO A 118 5.68 -12.08 -6.62
C PRO A 118 6.70 -12.74 -5.70
N HIS A 119 6.61 -12.46 -4.39
CA HIS A 119 7.53 -12.89 -3.33
C HIS A 119 8.33 -14.15 -3.73
N ALA A 120 9.55 -13.95 -4.26
CA ALA A 120 10.47 -15.03 -4.58
C ALA A 120 10.87 -15.86 -3.34
N GLN A 121 10.54 -15.35 -2.15
CA GLN A 121 10.80 -15.99 -0.86
C GLN A 121 9.78 -17.09 -0.49
N ASN A 122 8.59 -17.15 -1.11
CA ASN A 122 7.63 -18.25 -0.85
C ASN A 122 7.69 -19.37 -1.90
N ALA A 123 8.41 -19.17 -3.02
CA ALA A 123 8.60 -20.23 -4.03
C ALA A 123 9.69 -21.25 -3.64
N GLN A 124 10.57 -20.91 -2.69
CA GLN A 124 11.61 -21.82 -2.19
C GLN A 124 11.19 -22.65 -0.97
N ALA A 125 9.95 -22.49 -0.48
CA ALA A 125 9.49 -23.15 0.74
C ALA A 125 8.32 -24.11 0.49
N ARG A 126 8.60 -25.28 -0.13
CA ARG A 126 8.14 -26.66 0.22
C ARG A 126 8.00 -27.60 -1.00
N PRO A 127 8.15 -28.94 -0.87
CA PRO A 127 8.80 -29.73 0.20
C PRO A 127 9.79 -30.77 -0.39
N GLY A 128 11.08 -30.61 -0.14
CA GLY A 128 12.07 -31.67 -0.39
C GLY A 128 11.98 -32.73 0.70
N VAL A 129 11.24 -33.80 0.40
CA VAL A 129 11.32 -35.17 0.92
C VAL A 129 12.19 -35.35 2.17
N VAL A 130 11.54 -35.66 3.29
CA VAL A 130 12.16 -36.27 4.46
C VAL A 130 12.66 -37.67 4.05
N GLN A 131 13.89 -37.76 3.53
CA GLN A 131 14.55 -39.05 3.39
C GLN A 131 15.21 -39.39 4.73
N ARG A 132 14.43 -40.09 5.55
CA ARG A 132 14.91 -40.79 6.73
C ARG A 132 15.82 -41.93 6.25
N GLY A 133 17.09 -41.61 6.02
CA GLY A 133 18.15 -42.54 5.67
C GLY A 133 18.48 -43.46 6.85
N GLN A 134 17.76 -44.59 6.88
CA GLN A 134 18.15 -45.91 7.38
C GLN A 134 19.12 -45.99 8.56
N LYS A 135 18.57 -46.52 9.66
CA LYS A 135 19.31 -47.19 10.74
C LYS A 135 20.30 -48.20 10.14
N LEU A 136 21.61 -47.94 10.24
CA LEU A 136 22.62 -48.98 10.17
C LEU A 136 22.63 -49.70 11.53
N SER A 137 21.76 -50.71 11.62
CA SER A 137 21.92 -51.80 12.58
C SER A 137 22.50 -52.98 11.83
N THR A 138 23.76 -53.29 12.10
CA THR A 138 24.31 -54.61 11.84
C THR A 138 25.02 -55.07 13.10
N ARG A 139 24.40 -56.03 13.79
CA ARG A 139 24.98 -56.81 14.88
C ARG A 139 25.12 -58.24 14.38
N ALA A 140 26.34 -58.78 14.38
CA ALA A 140 26.75 -60.19 14.55
C ALA A 140 28.26 -60.25 14.23
N ALA A 141 29.19 -60.42 15.18
CA ALA A 141 29.50 -61.59 16.01
C ALA A 141 30.06 -62.80 15.23
N SER A 142 31.39 -62.98 15.29
CA SER A 142 32.10 -64.28 15.31
C SER A 142 33.54 -64.02 15.80
N MET A 143 33.86 -64.35 17.06
CA MET A 143 34.52 -65.60 17.49
C MET A 143 35.98 -65.77 17.00
N GLY A 144 36.91 -65.54 17.94
CA GLY A 144 38.05 -66.40 18.26
C GLY A 144 39.26 -66.48 17.32
N ALA A 145 40.42 -66.01 17.80
CA ALA A 145 41.68 -66.75 17.67
C ALA A 145 42.71 -66.22 18.68
N ASN A 146 43.12 -67.11 19.57
CA ASN A 146 44.20 -66.98 20.54
C ASN A 146 45.54 -67.31 19.85
N ARG A 147 46.61 -66.54 20.11
CA ARG A 147 48.00 -66.99 20.28
C ARG A 147 48.91 -65.84 20.67
#